data_AF-A0A954GR18-F1
#
_entry.id   AF-A0A954GR18-F1
#
_cell.length_a   1.000
_cell.length_b   1.000
_cell.length_c   1.000
_cell.angle_alpha   90.00
_cell.angle_beta   90.00
_cell.angle_gamma   90.00
#
_symmetry.space_group_name_H-M   'P 1'
#
loop_
_entity.id
_entity.type
_entity.pdbx_description
1 polymer ?
#
loop_
_entity_poly.entity_id
_entity_poly.type
_entity_poly.pdbx_seq_one_letter_code
_entity_poly.pdbx_strand_id
1 'polypeptide(L)'
;MTESQGICSGFGATVNDDEKCIPVENKPARSLITVKISPAHFSLLEPGFDRKTTKAKLTDRYGLHLSFVSVTDLLCFRYCDAAADCNAAVRELHQHIRSQSELFLRLGLSRKWKSPDDGREGYWIQINGIYTFPHPMPYC
;
A
#
# COMPACT_ATOMS: atom_id res chain seq x y z
N MET A 1 -17.96 -2.64 3.51
CA MET A 1 -16.79 -1.98 2.90
C MET A 1 -17.02 -2.00 1.39
N THR A 2 -16.95 -0.85 0.70
CA THR A 2 -17.24 -0.81 -0.74
C THR A 2 -15.94 -1.00 -1.52
N GLU A 3 -15.84 -2.11 -2.24
CA GLU A 3 -14.71 -2.38 -3.14
C GLU A 3 -14.73 -1.39 -4.31
N SER A 4 -13.58 -0.75 -4.54
CA SER A 4 -13.34 0.07 -5.73
C SER A 4 -12.72 -0.82 -6.82
N GLN A 5 -13.19 -0.60 -8.04
CA GLN A 5 -12.77 -1.37 -9.20
C GLN A 5 -11.29 -1.14 -9.55
N GLY A 6 -10.72 0.02 -9.22
CA GLY A 6 -9.30 0.34 -9.42
C GLY A 6 -8.89 1.55 -8.60
N ILE A 7 -7.62 1.93 -8.65
CA ILE A 7 -7.08 3.00 -7.80
C ILE A 7 -7.59 4.37 -8.26
N CYS A 8 -7.47 4.69 -9.55
CA CYS A 8 -7.94 5.97 -10.11
C CYS A 8 -9.45 6.15 -9.91
N SER A 9 -10.25 5.15 -10.27
CA SER A 9 -11.71 5.19 -10.10
C SER A 9 -12.13 5.19 -8.63
N GLY A 10 -11.37 4.53 -7.76
CA GLY A 10 -11.59 4.55 -6.32
C GLY A 10 -11.45 5.96 -5.74
N PHE A 11 -10.30 6.61 -6.00
CA PHE A 11 -10.05 7.96 -5.49
C PHE A 11 -10.85 9.03 -6.23
N GLY A 12 -11.35 8.74 -7.44
CA GLY A 12 -12.00 9.71 -8.31
C GLY A 12 -11.02 10.77 -8.81
N ALA A 13 -9.76 10.38 -9.03
CA ALA A 13 -8.68 11.23 -9.52
C ALA A 13 -7.73 10.40 -10.37
N THR A 14 -7.08 11.04 -11.34
CA THR A 14 -5.98 10.42 -12.10
C THR A 14 -4.77 10.19 -11.20
N VAL A 15 -4.28 8.97 -11.15
CA VAL A 15 -2.99 8.61 -10.55
C VAL A 15 -2.08 8.18 -11.69
N ASN A 16 -0.90 8.79 -11.80
CA ASN A 16 0.06 8.41 -12.83
C ASN A 16 0.83 7.16 -12.41
N ASP A 17 1.29 6.41 -13.40
CA ASP A 17 2.12 5.23 -13.18
C ASP A 17 3.41 5.60 -12.44
N ASP A 18 3.83 4.76 -11.49
CA ASP A 18 4.95 4.99 -10.58
C ASP A 18 4.87 6.26 -9.70
N GLU A 19 3.74 6.99 -9.75
CA GLU A 19 3.54 8.22 -9.00
C GLU A 19 2.49 8.05 -7.90
N LYS A 20 2.98 7.83 -6.67
CA LYS A 20 2.13 7.73 -5.48
C LYS A 20 1.62 9.07 -4.93
N CYS A 21 1.88 10.19 -5.61
CA CYS A 21 1.44 11.53 -5.21
C CYS A 21 0.34 12.01 -6.15
N ILE A 22 -0.84 12.31 -5.61
CA ILE A 22 -1.92 12.96 -6.37
C ILE A 22 -1.74 14.47 -6.22
N PRO A 23 -1.49 15.22 -7.31
CA PRO A 23 -1.29 16.67 -7.26
C PRO A 23 -2.52 17.40 -6.69
N VAL A 24 -2.29 18.56 -6.06
CA VAL A 24 -3.37 19.35 -5.42
C VAL A 24 -4.42 19.81 -6.43
N GLU A 25 -4.00 20.04 -7.68
CA GLU A 25 -4.82 20.44 -8.81
C GLU A 25 -5.82 19.34 -9.21
N ASN A 26 -5.50 18.08 -8.91
CA ASN A 26 -6.31 16.91 -9.19
C ASN A 26 -6.95 16.39 -7.90
N LYS A 27 -7.82 17.22 -7.31
CA LYS A 27 -8.41 16.93 -6.00
C LYS A 27 -9.20 15.60 -6.03
N PRO A 28 -8.84 14.62 -5.19
CA PRO A 28 -9.52 13.35 -5.12
C PRO A 28 -10.92 13.48 -4.51
N ALA A 29 -11.88 12.72 -5.03
CA ALA A 29 -13.25 12.65 -4.52
C ALA A 29 -13.34 11.90 -3.18
N ARG A 30 -12.38 11.00 -2.91
CA ARG A 30 -12.30 10.20 -1.68
C ARG A 30 -10.87 10.17 -1.16
N SER A 31 -10.70 10.10 0.15
CA SER A 31 -9.38 9.98 0.79
C SER A 31 -9.05 8.56 1.26
N LEU A 32 -9.97 7.62 1.12
CA LEU A 32 -9.82 6.24 1.57
C LEU A 32 -10.64 5.31 0.65
N ILE A 33 -9.99 4.26 0.16
CA ILE A 33 -10.59 3.26 -0.72
C ILE A 33 -10.15 1.85 -0.32
N THR A 34 -10.84 0.86 -0.85
CA THR A 34 -10.42 -0.54 -0.78
C THR A 34 -10.39 -1.09 -2.19
N VAL A 35 -9.27 -1.71 -2.57
CA VAL A 35 -9.09 -2.29 -3.90
C VAL A 35 -8.70 -3.75 -3.77
N LYS A 36 -9.28 -4.59 -4.63
CA LYS A 36 -8.83 -5.97 -4.79
C LYS A 36 -7.58 -5.99 -5.68
N ILE A 37 -6.52 -6.62 -5.20
CA ILE A 37 -5.25 -6.76 -5.90
C ILE A 37 -4.96 -8.25 -6.06
N SER A 38 -4.42 -8.65 -7.19
CA SER A 38 -3.89 -10.01 -7.33
C SER A 38 -2.75 -10.19 -6.33
N PRO A 39 -2.73 -11.23 -5.49
CA PRO A 39 -1.57 -11.51 -4.62
C PRO A 39 -0.26 -11.60 -5.39
N ALA A 40 -0.32 -12.03 -6.66
CA ALA A 40 0.84 -12.09 -7.54
C ALA A 40 1.41 -10.71 -7.93
N HIS A 41 0.59 -9.66 -7.85
CA HIS A 41 0.90 -8.28 -8.23
C HIS A 41 1.15 -7.38 -7.02
N PHE A 42 1.34 -7.96 -5.83
CA PHE A 42 1.71 -7.25 -4.61
C PHE A 42 3.04 -7.78 -4.07
N SER A 43 3.87 -6.89 -3.53
CA SER A 43 5.08 -7.26 -2.81
C SER A 43 5.40 -6.24 -1.74
N LEU A 44 5.69 -6.71 -0.53
CA LEU A 44 6.39 -5.90 0.46
C LEU A 44 7.86 -5.76 0.04
N LEU A 45 8.47 -4.63 0.39
CA LEU A 45 9.88 -4.36 0.18
C LEU A 45 10.62 -4.58 1.49
N GLU A 46 11.73 -5.32 1.44
CA GLU A 46 12.61 -5.48 2.58
C GLU A 46 13.13 -4.09 3.02
N PRO A 47 13.02 -3.71 4.31
CA PRO A 47 13.33 -2.37 4.78
C PRO A 47 14.82 -1.95 4.65
N GLY A 48 15.71 -2.83 4.17
CA GLY A 48 17.14 -2.52 4.07
C GLY A 48 17.71 -2.11 5.42
N PHE A 49 18.53 -1.05 5.45
CA PHE A 49 19.08 -0.52 6.70
C PHE A 49 18.09 0.38 7.47
N ASP A 50 17.09 0.96 6.81
CA ASP A 50 16.11 1.85 7.46
C ASP A 50 14.85 1.08 7.87
N ARG A 51 14.89 0.54 9.09
CA ARG A 51 13.78 -0.22 9.68
C ARG A 51 12.51 0.61 9.94
N LYS A 52 12.52 1.92 9.73
CA LYS A 52 11.43 2.81 10.15
C LYS A 52 10.19 2.74 9.28
N THR A 53 10.31 2.31 8.02
CA THR A 53 9.16 2.30 7.09
C THR A 53 9.12 1.04 6.25
N THR A 54 8.04 0.27 6.40
CA THR A 54 7.72 -0.81 5.44
C THR A 54 7.14 -0.18 4.19
N LYS A 55 7.61 -0.61 3.02
CA LYS A 55 7.14 -0.13 1.72
C LYS A 55 6.62 -1.29 0.89
N ALA A 56 5.82 -1.01 -0.13
CA ALA A 56 5.27 -2.02 -1.01
C ALA A 56 5.29 -1.57 -2.48
N LYS A 57 5.20 -2.57 -3.36
CA LYS A 57 4.85 -2.44 -4.76
C LYS A 57 3.48 -3.08 -4.98
N LEU A 58 2.66 -2.45 -5.82
CA LEU A 58 1.39 -3.03 -6.25
C LEU A 58 1.09 -2.67 -7.71
N THR A 59 0.36 -3.56 -8.39
CA THR A 59 -0.26 -3.26 -9.68
C THR A 59 -1.74 -3.57 -9.60
N ASP A 60 -2.59 -2.59 -9.91
CA ASP A 60 -4.04 -2.80 -9.95
C ASP A 60 -4.48 -3.57 -11.20
N ARG A 61 -5.76 -3.95 -11.25
CA ARG A 61 -6.28 -4.76 -12.37
C ARG A 61 -6.34 -4.02 -13.71
N TYR A 62 -6.19 -2.69 -13.72
CA TYR A 62 -6.12 -1.88 -14.92
C TYR A 62 -4.68 -1.61 -15.37
N GLY A 63 -3.70 -2.15 -14.64
CA GLY A 63 -2.28 -2.05 -14.97
C GLY A 63 -1.57 -0.87 -14.32
N LEU A 64 -2.24 -0.06 -13.49
CA LEU A 64 -1.58 1.02 -12.77
C LEU A 64 -0.60 0.41 -11.76
N HIS A 65 0.69 0.69 -11.94
CA HIS A 65 1.77 0.28 -11.07
C HIS A 65 2.12 1.40 -10.10
N LEU A 66 2.25 1.06 -8.82
CA LEU A 66 2.78 1.95 -7.80
C LEU A 66 3.92 1.26 -7.07
N SER A 67 5.04 1.97 -6.96
CA SER A 67 6.24 1.51 -6.28
C SER A 67 6.57 2.36 -5.05
N PHE A 68 7.28 1.76 -4.10
CA PHE A 68 7.69 2.39 -2.85
C PHE A 68 6.53 3.03 -2.06
N VAL A 69 5.34 2.45 -2.11
CA VAL A 69 4.16 2.94 -1.38
C VAL A 69 4.33 2.64 0.10
N SER A 70 4.18 3.63 0.96
CA SER A 70 4.35 3.45 2.41
C SER A 70 3.23 2.57 2.98
N VAL A 71 3.61 1.55 3.75
CA VAL A 71 2.69 0.75 4.55
C VAL A 71 2.57 1.39 5.94
N THR A 72 1.38 1.87 6.25
CA THR A 72 1.03 2.53 7.52
C THR A 72 0.02 1.74 8.35
N ASP A 73 -0.15 0.46 8.02
CA ASP A 73 -0.86 -0.52 8.84
C ASP A 73 -0.10 -0.74 10.17
N LEU A 74 -0.71 -0.31 11.27
CA LEU A 74 -0.12 -0.37 12.60
C LEU A 74 0.16 -1.82 13.05
N LEU A 75 -0.69 -2.78 12.69
CA LEU A 75 -0.50 -4.17 13.09
C LEU A 75 0.64 -4.80 12.30
N CYS A 76 0.71 -4.52 10.99
CA CYS A 76 1.86 -4.91 10.17
C CYS A 76 3.17 -4.34 10.73
N PHE A 77 3.17 -3.05 11.10
CA PHE A 77 4.34 -2.41 11.69
C PHE A 77 4.77 -3.10 12.99
N ARG A 78 3.83 -3.31 13.93
CA ARG A 78 4.13 -3.96 15.22
C ARG A 78 4.64 -5.38 15.05
N TYR A 79 4.08 -6.13 14.10
CA TYR A 79 4.53 -7.48 13.80
C TYR A 79 5.98 -7.50 13.31
N CYS A 80 6.33 -6.61 12.37
CA CYS A 80 7.70 -6.48 11.88
C CYS A 80 8.68 -5.96 12.95
N ASP A 81 8.25 -5.02 13.80
CA ASP A 81 9.07 -4.43 14.86
C ASP A 81 9.35 -5.40 16.01
N ALA A 82 8.39 -6.28 16.33
CA ALA A 82 8.55 -7.32 17.34
C ALA A 82 9.46 -8.49 16.89
N ALA A 83 9.75 -8.61 15.60
CA ALA A 83 10.57 -9.68 15.07
C ALA A 83 12.06 -9.45 15.33
N ALA A 84 12.77 -10.52 15.71
CA ALA A 84 14.23 -10.47 15.87
C ALA A 84 14.95 -10.08 14.56
N ASP A 85 14.41 -10.52 13.42
CA ASP A 85 14.81 -10.12 12.08
C ASP A 85 13.58 -9.62 11.30
N CYS A 86 13.52 -8.31 11.10
CA CYS A 86 12.46 -7.65 10.34
C CYS A 86 12.41 -8.08 8.87
N ASN A 87 13.55 -8.41 8.25
CA ASN A 87 13.56 -8.90 6.87
C ASN A 87 12.95 -10.30 6.79
N ALA A 88 13.22 -11.16 7.78
CA ALA A 88 12.59 -12.47 7.87
C ALA A 88 11.07 -12.35 8.04
N ALA A 89 10.60 -11.45 8.91
CA ALA A 89 9.17 -11.18 9.08
C ALA A 89 8.52 -10.68 7.78
N VAL A 90 9.16 -9.74 7.05
CA VAL A 90 8.65 -9.27 5.76
C VAL A 90 8.57 -10.39 4.72
N ARG A 91 9.56 -11.30 4.68
CA ARG A 91 9.52 -12.47 3.79
C ARG A 91 8.39 -13.43 4.17
N GLU A 92 8.17 -13.67 5.45
CA GLU A 92 7.05 -14.48 5.94
C GLU A 92 5.71 -13.88 5.52
N LEU A 93 5.50 -12.58 5.73
CA LEU A 93 4.30 -11.87 5.29
C LEU A 93 4.12 -11.95 3.77
N HIS A 94 5.20 -11.81 3.01
CA HIS A 94 5.15 -11.93 1.55
C HIS A 94 4.77 -13.34 1.11
N GLN A 95 5.35 -14.38 1.71
CA GLN A 95 5.01 -15.78 1.45
C GLN A 95 3.55 -16.08 1.81
N HIS A 96 3.09 -15.58 2.97
CA HIS A 96 1.71 -15.69 3.40
C HIS A 96 0.77 -15.08 2.36
N ILE A 97 1.00 -13.83 1.96
CA ILE A 97 0.16 -13.15 0.96
C ILE A 97 0.14 -13.92 -0.36
N ARG A 98 1.30 -14.43 -0.82
CA ARG A 98 1.42 -15.17 -2.09
C ARG A 98 0.65 -16.48 -2.10
N SER A 99 0.37 -17.10 -0.94
CA SER A 99 -0.41 -18.33 -0.86
C SER A 99 -1.93 -18.10 -0.81
N GLN A 100 -2.38 -16.84 -0.74
CA GLN A 100 -3.80 -16.50 -0.61
C GLN A 100 -4.49 -16.46 -1.96
N SER A 101 -5.80 -16.72 -1.96
CA SER A 101 -6.62 -16.57 -3.17
C SER A 101 -7.02 -15.12 -3.41
N GLU A 102 -7.18 -14.34 -2.35
CA GLU A 102 -7.60 -12.94 -2.45
C GLU A 102 -6.78 -12.03 -1.55
N LEU A 103 -6.50 -10.83 -2.08
CA LEU A 103 -5.84 -9.75 -1.37
C LEU A 103 -6.65 -8.46 -1.60
N PHE A 104 -7.00 -7.80 -0.49
CA PHE A 104 -7.61 -6.48 -0.50
C PHE A 104 -6.70 -5.51 0.23
N LEU A 105 -6.46 -4.36 -0.38
CA LEU A 105 -5.68 -3.28 0.21
C LEU A 105 -6.59 -2.11 0.54
N ARG A 106 -6.50 -1.61 1.77
CA ARG A 106 -7.09 -0.31 2.12
C ARG A 106 -6.05 0.76 1.85
N LEU A 107 -6.33 1.58 0.83
CA LEU A 107 -5.46 2.67 0.41
C LEU A 107 -6.04 4.00 0.90
N GLY A 108 -5.22 4.80 1.56
CA GLY A 108 -5.59 6.12 2.03
C GLY A 108 -4.65 7.19 1.50
N LEU A 109 -5.09 8.44 1.65
CA LEU A 109 -4.32 9.61 1.28
C LEU A 109 -3.82 10.33 2.52
N SER A 110 -2.58 10.78 2.47
CA SER A 110 -2.05 11.72 3.47
C SER A 110 -2.84 13.02 3.45
N ARG A 111 -2.60 13.88 4.45
CA ARG A 111 -2.91 15.30 4.31
C ARG A 111 -2.07 15.88 3.18
N LYS A 112 -2.51 17.03 2.65
CA LYS A 112 -1.72 17.83 1.72
C LYS A 112 -0.31 18.03 2.31
N TRP A 113 0.71 17.60 1.57
CA TRP A 113 2.09 17.66 2.01
C TRP A 113 3.02 17.92 0.84
N LYS A 114 4.04 18.74 1.08
CA LYS A 114 5.10 19.05 0.13
C LYS A 114 6.34 18.27 0.50
N SER A 115 6.81 17.45 -0.44
CA SER A 115 8.02 16.66 -0.30
C SER A 115 9.24 17.58 -0.21
N PRO A 116 10.09 17.41 0.83
CA PRO A 116 11.32 18.18 0.95
C PRO A 116 12.37 17.72 -0.07
N ASP A 117 12.26 16.49 -0.58
CA ASP A 117 13.27 15.87 -1.43
C ASP A 117 13.16 16.32 -2.89
N ASP A 118 11.93 16.42 -3.41
CA ASP A 118 11.65 16.70 -4.83
C ASP A 118 10.66 17.86 -5.05
N GLY A 119 10.18 18.49 -3.97
CA GLY A 119 9.29 19.65 -4.04
C GLY A 119 7.85 19.35 -4.47
N ARG A 120 7.50 18.09 -4.78
CA ARG A 120 6.13 17.72 -5.17
C ARG A 120 5.16 17.98 -4.02
N GLU A 121 4.02 18.59 -4.33
CA GLU A 121 3.00 18.96 -3.37
C GLU A 121 1.68 18.26 -3.74
N GLY A 122 1.09 17.55 -2.78
CA GLY A 122 -0.10 16.76 -3.06
C GLY A 122 -0.53 15.86 -1.93
N TYR A 123 -1.31 14.85 -2.28
CA TYR A 123 -1.84 13.83 -1.40
C TYR A 123 -1.14 12.50 -1.69
N TRP A 124 -0.46 11.94 -0.68
CA TRP A 124 0.37 10.76 -0.85
C TRP A 124 -0.41 9.50 -0.55
N ILE A 125 -0.38 8.54 -1.48
CA ILE A 125 -1.02 7.24 -1.34
C ILE A 125 -0.26 6.39 -0.32
N GLN A 126 -1.00 5.77 0.59
CA GLN A 126 -0.49 4.92 1.66
C GLN A 126 -1.34 3.65 1.79
N ILE A 127 -0.72 2.54 2.20
CA ILE A 127 -1.44 1.30 2.51
C ILE A 127 -1.77 1.29 4.00
N ASN A 128 -3.03 1.51 4.34
CA ASN A 128 -3.53 1.57 5.72
C ASN A 128 -4.08 0.24 6.24
N GLY A 129 -4.08 -0.80 5.42
CA GLY A 129 -4.57 -2.14 5.79
C GLY A 129 -4.33 -3.15 4.68
N ILE A 130 -3.91 -4.35 5.08
CA ILE A 130 -3.67 -5.50 4.19
C ILE A 130 -4.58 -6.64 4.66
N TYR A 131 -5.46 -7.10 3.80
CA TYR A 131 -6.44 -8.15 4.13
C TYR A 131 -6.34 -9.30 3.14
N THR A 132 -6.30 -10.51 3.66
CA THR A 132 -6.08 -11.73 2.89
C THR A 132 -7.18 -12.75 3.16
N PHE A 133 -7.49 -13.55 2.15
CA PHE A 133 -8.45 -14.64 2.23
C PHE A 133 -7.97 -15.87 1.43
N PRO A 134 -8.26 -17.10 1.89
CA PRO A 134 -9.16 -17.42 3.01
C PRO A 134 -8.51 -17.27 4.39
N HIS A 135 -7.18 -17.13 4.47
CA HIS A 135 -6.48 -17.02 5.74
C HIS A 135 -6.10 -15.57 6.02
N PRO A 136 -6.51 -15.01 7.19
CA PRO A 136 -6.16 -13.65 7.55
C PRO A 136 -4.65 -13.49 7.73
N MET A 137 -4.17 -12.25 7.78
CA MET A 137 -2.77 -11.96 8.05
C MET A 137 -2.35 -12.54 9.41
N PRO A 138 -1.10 -13.00 9.58
CA PRO A 138 -0.63 -13.65 10.82
C PRO A 138 -0.59 -12.71 12.04
N TYR A 139 -0.82 -11.41 11.84
CA TYR A 139 -0.91 -10.39 12.88
C TYR A 139 -2.34 -9.89 13.14
N CYS A 140 -3.35 -10.50 12.50
CA CYS A 140 -4.77 -10.15 12.63
C CYS A 140 -5.52 -11.10 13.58
#